data_AF-A0A5B8XR03-F1
#
_entry.id   AF-A0A5B8XR03-F1
#
_cell.length_a   1.000
_cell.length_b   1.000
_cell.length_c   1.000
_cell.angle_alpha   90.00
_cell.angle_beta   90.00
_cell.angle_gamma   90.00
#
_symmetry.space_group_name_H-M   'P 1'
#
loop_
_entity.id
_entity.type
_entity.pdbx_description
1 polymer ?
#
loop_
_entity_poly.entity_id
_entity_poly.type
_entity_poly.pdbx_seq_one_letter_code
_entity_poly.pdbx_strand_id
1 'polypeptide(L)'
;MSENLLKVLHNQDGLEITFIVDEGTARIEFKSNDSIDLSATDDVVVVLNGRGFEAEVHDRKHSVVTLGHWDDVEQPAQLMIRVHEYFDGWELE
;
A
#
# COMPACT_ATOMS: atom_id res chain seq x y z
N MET A 1 -11.52 -14.70 -15.19
CA MET A 1 -12.09 -13.36 -14.94
C MET A 1 -11.14 -12.73 -13.97
N SER A 2 -10.27 -11.83 -14.42
CA SER A 2 -9.41 -11.07 -13.52
C SER A 2 -10.31 -10.05 -12.85
N GLU A 3 -10.65 -10.28 -11.58
CA GLU A 3 -11.42 -9.31 -10.80
C GLU A 3 -10.50 -8.16 -10.43
N ASN A 4 -10.83 -6.96 -10.91
CA ASN A 4 -10.16 -5.76 -10.46
C ASN A 4 -10.76 -5.37 -9.11
N LEU A 5 -9.96 -5.49 -8.05
CA LEU A 5 -10.34 -5.11 -6.70
C LEU A 5 -9.72 -3.75 -6.37
N LEU A 6 -10.52 -2.86 -5.80
CA LEU A 6 -10.04 -1.58 -5.27
C LEU A 6 -10.66 -1.36 -3.90
N LYS A 7 -9.83 -1.23 -2.88
CA LYS A 7 -10.23 -1.02 -1.49
C LYS A 7 -9.44 0.15 -0.90
N VAL A 8 -10.14 1.23 -0.58
CA VAL A 8 -9.54 2.36 0.15
C VAL A 8 -9.35 1.94 1.60
N LEU A 9 -8.11 1.93 2.07
CA LEU A 9 -7.71 1.55 3.42
C LEU A 9 -7.70 2.76 4.36
N HIS A 10 -7.28 3.92 3.84
CA HIS A 10 -7.22 5.18 4.57
C HIS A 10 -7.43 6.37 3.60
N ASN A 11 -8.12 7.42 4.04
CA ASN A 11 -8.29 8.67 3.30
C ASN A 11 -8.61 9.83 4.25
N GLN A 12 -7.63 10.23 5.05
CA GLN A 12 -7.73 11.34 6.01
C GLN A 12 -6.40 12.10 6.07
N ASP A 13 -6.42 13.30 6.65
CA ASP A 13 -5.22 14.10 6.96
C ASP A 13 -4.24 14.33 5.79
N GLY A 14 -4.74 14.27 4.56
CA GLY A 14 -3.92 14.46 3.36
C GLY A 14 -3.19 13.22 2.88
N LEU A 15 -3.50 12.04 3.42
CA LEU A 15 -2.98 10.75 3.01
C LEU A 15 -4.13 9.84 2.54
N GLU A 16 -4.00 9.31 1.33
CA GLU A 16 -4.84 8.24 0.81
C GLU A 16 -3.99 6.98 0.60
N ILE A 17 -4.47 5.86 1.12
CA ILE A 17 -3.86 4.54 0.99
C ILE A 17 -4.90 3.63 0.37
N THR A 18 -4.59 3.07 -0.80
CA THR A 18 -5.51 2.23 -1.56
C THR A 18 -4.86 0.90 -1.89
N PHE A 19 -5.53 -0.19 -1.53
CA PHE A 19 -5.20 -1.53 -1.97
C PHE A 19 -5.87 -1.82 -3.30
N ILE A 20 -5.08 -2.29 -4.27
CA ILE A 20 -5.51 -2.53 -5.64
C ILE A 20 -5.04 -3.92 -6.06
N VAL A 21 -5.95 -4.74 -6.58
CA VAL A 21 -5.61 -5.95 -7.34
C VAL A 21 -6.04 -5.71 -8.77
N ASP A 22 -5.08 -5.73 -9.68
CA ASP A 22 -5.27 -5.44 -11.11
C ASP A 22 -4.58 -6.52 -11.92
N GLU A 23 -5.33 -7.22 -12.76
CA GLU A 23 -4.84 -8.39 -13.52
C GLU A 23 -4.12 -9.44 -12.64
N GLY A 24 -4.59 -9.63 -11.40
CA GLY A 24 -4.02 -10.58 -10.43
C GLY A 24 -2.82 -10.04 -9.65
N THR A 25 -2.28 -8.87 -10.01
CA THR A 25 -1.18 -8.24 -9.28
C THR A 25 -1.72 -7.31 -8.19
N ALA A 26 -1.35 -7.57 -6.95
CA ALA A 26 -1.65 -6.75 -5.80
C ALA A 26 -0.63 -5.62 -5.62
N ARG A 27 -1.12 -4.41 -5.34
CA ARG A 27 -0.32 -3.24 -5.02
C ARG A 27 -1.01 -2.35 -3.98
N ILE A 28 -0.20 -1.60 -3.23
CA ILE A 28 -0.66 -0.47 -2.42
C ILE A 28 -0.26 0.81 -3.14
N GLU A 29 -1.23 1.68 -3.39
CA GLU A 29 -1.00 3.03 -3.91
C GLU A 29 -1.13 4.04 -2.76
N PHE A 30 -0.13 4.91 -2.65
CA PHE A 30 -0.08 5.99 -1.68
C PHE A 30 -0.18 7.32 -2.40
N LYS A 31 -1.18 8.12 -2.06
CA LYS A 31 -1.33 9.49 -2.55
C LYS A 31 -1.34 10.44 -1.39
N SER A 32 -0.48 11.45 -1.42
CA SER A 32 -0.51 12.52 -0.43
C SER A 32 -0.82 13.88 -1.05
N ASN A 33 -1.27 14.81 -0.21
CA ASN A 33 -1.23 16.24 -0.53
C ASN A 33 0.17 16.82 -0.21
N ASP A 34 0.33 18.14 -0.26
CA ASP A 34 1.60 18.81 0.03
C ASP A 34 2.11 18.68 1.49
N SER A 35 1.37 18.04 2.41
CA SER A 35 1.77 17.91 3.83
C SER A 35 2.69 16.72 4.11
N ILE A 36 2.64 15.65 3.29
CA ILE A 36 3.45 14.44 3.46
C ILE A 36 4.30 14.26 2.21
N ASP A 37 5.62 14.23 2.40
CA ASP A 37 6.58 13.99 1.33
C ASP A 37 6.86 12.49 1.20
N LEU A 38 6.34 11.87 0.15
CA LEU A 38 6.54 10.46 -0.16
C LEU A 38 7.84 10.19 -0.93
N SER A 39 8.70 11.20 -1.15
CA SER A 39 9.93 11.00 -1.91
C SER A 39 11.03 10.23 -1.17
N ALA A 40 10.90 10.07 0.14
CA ALA A 40 11.81 9.27 0.95
C ALA A 40 11.28 7.83 1.07
N THR A 41 12.01 6.87 0.50
CA THR A 41 11.62 5.45 0.55
C THR A 41 11.56 4.90 1.98
N ASP A 42 12.38 5.45 2.90
CA ASP A 42 12.42 5.03 4.30
C ASP A 42 11.17 5.46 5.09
N ASP A 43 10.38 6.39 4.54
CA ASP A 43 9.16 6.88 5.17
C ASP A 43 7.94 6.01 4.85
N VAL A 44 7.98 5.20 3.78
CA VAL A 44 6.91 4.27 3.39
C VAL A 44 7.35 2.83 3.65
N VAL A 45 6.80 2.23 4.71
CA VAL A 45 7.06 0.83 5.06
C VAL A 45 5.77 0.05 4.89
N VAL A 46 5.83 -1.01 4.08
CA VAL A 46 4.71 -1.94 3.89
C VAL A 46 5.17 -3.33 4.23
N VAL A 47 4.39 -4.01 5.09
CA VAL A 47 4.64 -5.39 5.49
C VAL A 47 3.38 -6.20 5.22
N LEU A 48 3.51 -7.30 4.48
CA LEU A 48 2.44 -8.26 4.23
C LEU A 48 2.87 -9.63 4.75
N ASN A 49 2.10 -10.24 5.66
CA ASN A 49 2.41 -11.53 6.27
C ASN A 49 3.84 -11.61 6.86
N GLY A 50 4.30 -10.52 7.47
CA GLY A 50 5.64 -10.42 8.06
C GLY A 50 6.77 -10.17 7.05
N ARG A 51 6.49 -10.09 5.74
CA ARG A 51 7.46 -9.75 4.69
C ARG A 51 7.39 -8.26 4.37
N GLY A 52 8.53 -7.57 4.45
CA GLY A 52 8.64 -6.17 4.02
C GLY A 52 8.73 -6.02 2.50
N PHE A 53 8.15 -4.93 1.98
CA PHE A 53 8.16 -4.57 0.57
C PHE A 53 8.66 -3.13 0.42
N GLU A 54 9.47 -2.90 -0.62
CA GLU A 54 10.03 -1.58 -0.93
C GLU A 54 9.04 -0.76 -1.74
N ALA A 55 9.00 0.55 -1.46
CA ALA A 55 8.19 1.49 -2.21
C ALA A 55 8.92 1.98 -3.46
N GLU A 56 8.22 1.92 -4.59
CA GLU A 56 8.55 2.65 -5.80
C GLU A 56 8.01 4.08 -5.68
N VAL A 57 8.93 5.03 -5.56
CA VAL A 57 8.59 6.46 -5.49
C VAL A 57 8.47 7.00 -6.91
N HIS A 58 7.29 7.47 -7.28
CA HIS A 58 7.08 8.16 -8.55
C HIS A 58 7.36 9.66 -8.43
N ASP A 59 6.84 10.29 -7.38
CA ASP A 59 7.09 11.69 -7.03
C ASP A 59 6.82 11.95 -5.54
N ARG A 60 6.90 13.23 -5.12
CA ARG A 60 6.72 13.63 -3.71
C ARG A 60 5.32 13.35 -3.14
N LYS A 61 4.34 13.11 -3.99
CA LYS A 61 2.93 12.91 -3.65
C LYS A 61 2.40 11.54 -4.02
N HIS A 62 3.22 10.70 -4.65
CA HIS A 62 2.79 9.42 -5.17
C HIS A 62 3.89 8.37 -5.05
N SER A 63 3.57 7.29 -4.35
CA SER A 63 4.39 6.07 -4.31
C SER A 63 3.52 4.82 -4.41
N VAL A 64 4.11 3.74 -4.89
CA VAL A 64 3.45 2.46 -5.10
C VAL A 64 4.29 1.35 -4.49
N VAL A 65 3.66 0.38 -3.83
CA VAL A 65 4.30 -0.84 -3.36
C VAL A 65 3.65 -2.03 -4.03
N THR A 66 4.41 -2.77 -4.83
CA THR A 66 3.94 -4.01 -5.45
C THR A 66 4.10 -5.18 -4.48
N LEU A 67 3.00 -5.86 -4.17
CA LEU A 67 2.95 -6.99 -3.25
C LEU A 67 3.15 -8.34 -3.96
N GLY A 68 3.02 -8.38 -5.28
CA GLY A 68 3.14 -9.58 -6.11
C GLY A 68 1.78 -10.08 -6.58
N HIS A 69 1.70 -11.34 -6.97
CA HIS A 69 0.44 -11.94 -7.42
C HIS A 69 -0.46 -12.25 -6.21
N TRP A 70 -1.71 -11.81 -6.23
CA TRP A 70 -2.62 -11.93 -5.07
C TRP A 70 -2.91 -13.38 -4.71
N ASP A 71 -3.04 -14.25 -5.72
CA ASP A 71 -3.26 -15.70 -5.52
C ASP A 71 -2.10 -16.41 -4.79
N ASP A 72 -0.91 -15.82 -4.77
CA ASP A 72 0.27 -16.38 -4.06
C ASP A 72 0.32 -15.94 -2.58
N VAL A 73 -0.56 -15.03 -2.16
CA VAL A 73 -0.59 -14.49 -0.80
C VAL A 73 -1.40 -15.45 0.11
N GLU A 74 -0.78 -15.88 1.21
CA GLU A 74 -1.47 -16.66 2.24
C GLU A 74 -2.57 -15.83 2.92
N GLN A 75 -3.79 -16.39 2.98
CA GLN A 75 -4.96 -15.71 3.53
C GLN A 75 -5.39 -16.32 4.90
N PRO A 76 -5.87 -15.50 5.86
CA PRO A 76 -6.07 -14.05 5.74
C PRO A 76 -4.75 -13.29 5.73
N ALA A 77 -4.64 -12.29 4.85
CA ALA A 77 -3.40 -11.56 4.68
C ALA A 77 -3.33 -10.40 5.69
N GLN A 78 -2.26 -10.38 6.48
CA GLN A 78 -2.00 -9.33 7.46
C GLN A 78 -1.15 -8.23 6.83
N LEU A 79 -1.76 -7.08 6.61
CA LEU A 79 -1.11 -5.90 6.05
C LEU A 79 -0.83 -4.90 7.17
N MET A 80 0.42 -4.46 7.28
CA MET A 80 0.85 -3.38 8.15
C MET A 80 1.50 -2.28 7.32
N ILE A 81 1.13 -1.03 7.56
CA ILE A 81 1.66 0.11 6.83
C ILE A 81 2.13 1.16 7.82
N ARG A 82 3.32 1.72 7.58
CA ARG A 82 3.79 2.95 8.19
C ARG A 82 4.07 3.97 7.09
N VAL A 83 3.51 5.17 7.20
CA VAL A 83 3.86 6.31 6.34
C VAL A 83 4.09 7.52 7.23
N HIS A 84 5.33 8.02 7.30
CA HIS A 84 5.67 9.12 8.19
C HIS A 84 5.29 8.81 9.66
N GLU A 85 4.40 9.60 10.26
CA GLU A 85 3.83 9.38 11.61
C GLU A 85 2.61 8.46 11.62
N TYR A 86 2.00 8.19 10.46
CA TYR A 86 0.85 7.30 10.34
C TYR A 86 1.27 5.84 10.40
N PHE A 87 0.53 5.04 11.16
CA PHE A 87 0.74 3.61 11.30
C PHE A 87 -0.57 2.89 11.59
N ASP A 88 -0.89 1.87 10.79
CA ASP A 88 -2.11 1.07 10.96
C ASP A 88 -1.99 -0.31 10.31
N GLY A 89 -2.96 -1.19 10.58
CA GLY A 89 -3.00 -2.56 10.10
C GLY A 89 -4.38 -3.02 9.65
N TRP A 90 -4.40 -3.91 8.65
CA TRP A 90 -5.62 -4.48 8.07
C TRP A 90 -5.49 -5.99 7.89
N GLU A 91 -6.62 -6.67 8.02
CA GLU A 91 -6.80 -8.04 7.57
C GLU A 91 -7.50 -8.01 6.21
N LEU A 92 -6.92 -8.70 5.21
CA LEU A 92 -7.44 -8.78 3.85
C LEU A 92 -7.85 -10.23 3.54
N GLU A 93 -8.99 -10.35 2.86
CA GLU A 93 -9.61 -11.59 2.37
C GLU A 93 -9.87 -11.45 0.86
#